data_AF-A0A2E8G2Q9-F1
#
_entry.id   AF-A0A2E8G2Q9-F1
#
_cell.length_a   1.000
_cell.length_b   1.000
_cell.length_c   1.000
_cell.angle_alpha   90.00
_cell.angle_beta   90.00
_cell.angle_gamma   90.00
#
_symmetry.space_group_name_H-M   'P 1'
#
loop_
_entity.id
_entity.type
_entity.pdbx_description
1 polymer ?
#
loop_
_entity_poly.entity_id
_entity_poly.type
_entity_poly.pdbx_seq_one_letter_code
_entity_poly.pdbx_strand_id
1 'polypeptide(L)'
;MTGPFSRAAIASLTLTLLPLASMADSACLSAAPTATTASLAISQDDEQLLELLGHQATTTQARTLLAYNQQASSINKPILGNYARLRLAALALKDGDTEFARQQLSEVEQNSPAAVDAAFLLAESYRRDGDKERARAWFIRIAARFPGNPRAVSGLVLAGDDWRNQGADALALPVYNLALTKAAENLNALEQLSNEPEQLYRTLTNTVAGNSTTVMDQLVLAMVRDDDSQVLAATRQLMAAHHQDKCLARRQTDLNNAIQHATARDLTNGAFRTAAKREKAATEQEIADLQRILQNAPDAEELNARLADARQRLERLNTRLNKLGGTALPAALQQRKDQLALETQQVESNLTTARRQVRDALEAQLPELETFYRNLAGEAQLGKAQLLQKKS
;
A
#
# COMPACT_ATOMS: atom_id res chain seq x y z
N MET A 1 82.05 -3.03 11.61
CA MET A 1 82.04 -3.73 12.91
C MET A 1 80.60 -3.76 13.43
N THR A 2 80.20 -4.85 14.09
CA THR A 2 79.15 -4.90 15.13
C THR A 2 77.80 -4.19 14.90
N GLY A 3 76.74 -4.97 14.66
CA GLY A 3 75.48 -4.78 15.42
C GLY A 3 75.66 -5.27 16.88
N PRO A 4 74.62 -5.47 17.72
CA PRO A 4 73.25 -5.88 17.34
C PRO A 4 72.10 -5.35 18.25
N PHE A 5 70.85 -5.80 18.02
CA PHE A 5 69.66 -5.74 18.92
C PHE A 5 69.19 -4.32 19.37
N SER A 6 67.93 -4.00 19.70
CA SER A 6 66.60 -4.63 19.77
C SER A 6 65.58 -3.45 19.78
N ARG A 7 64.25 -3.56 19.64
CA ARG A 7 63.28 -4.68 19.59
C ARG A 7 62.10 -4.19 18.71
N ALA A 8 61.46 -5.05 17.92
CA ALA A 8 60.20 -4.68 17.25
C ALA A 8 59.00 -4.95 18.18
N ALA A 9 58.11 -3.95 18.36
CA ALA A 9 56.85 -4.15 19.04
C ALA A 9 55.82 -4.76 18.08
N ILE A 10 55.73 -6.08 18.06
CA ILE A 10 54.68 -6.80 17.34
C ILE A 10 53.38 -6.63 18.11
N ALA A 11 52.54 -5.69 17.67
CA ALA A 11 51.17 -5.59 18.15
C ALA A 11 50.38 -6.77 17.56
N SER A 12 50.11 -7.78 18.39
CA SER A 12 49.30 -8.94 18.02
C SER A 12 47.86 -8.53 17.73
N LEU A 13 47.54 -8.25 16.47
CA LEU A 13 46.18 -8.16 15.97
C LEU A 13 45.53 -9.55 16.06
N THR A 14 44.91 -9.82 17.21
CA THR A 14 44.01 -10.96 17.38
C THR A 14 42.83 -10.78 16.45
N LEU A 15 42.85 -11.50 15.32
CA LEU A 15 41.76 -11.56 14.37
C LEU A 15 40.57 -12.26 15.04
N THR A 16 39.70 -11.48 15.70
CA THR A 16 38.46 -11.97 16.28
C THR A 16 37.51 -12.34 15.16
N LEU A 17 37.53 -13.62 14.79
CA LEU A 17 36.49 -14.27 13.99
C LEU A 17 35.16 -14.19 14.74
N LEU A 18 34.46 -13.08 14.53
CA LEU A 18 33.06 -12.91 14.92
C LEU A 18 32.24 -14.05 14.30
N PRO A 19 31.41 -14.78 15.08
CA PRO A 19 30.57 -15.82 14.52
C PRO A 19 29.52 -15.18 13.60
N LEU A 20 29.52 -15.58 12.33
CA LEU A 20 28.50 -15.27 11.33
C LEU A 20 27.18 -15.98 11.70
N ALA A 21 26.48 -15.48 12.72
CA ALA A 21 25.24 -16.04 13.25
C ALA A 21 24.35 -14.99 13.98
N SER A 22 24.19 -13.80 13.41
CA SER A 22 23.26 -12.77 13.96
C SER A 22 22.62 -11.85 12.91
N MET A 23 22.67 -12.22 11.63
CA MET A 23 21.92 -11.55 10.56
C MET A 23 20.59 -12.28 10.33
N ALA A 24 19.50 -11.53 10.16
CA ALA A 24 18.12 -11.99 9.92
C ALA A 24 17.28 -12.49 11.14
N ASP A 25 17.31 -11.75 12.26
CA ASP A 25 16.15 -11.63 13.16
C ASP A 25 15.68 -10.16 13.26
N SER A 26 15.55 -9.49 12.10
CA SER A 26 14.71 -8.30 11.98
C SER A 26 13.25 -8.74 11.98
N ALA A 27 12.50 -8.45 13.05
CA ALA A 27 11.08 -8.79 13.13
C ALA A 27 10.32 -8.17 11.94
N CYS A 28 9.56 -8.97 11.18
CA CYS A 28 8.86 -8.46 10.00
C CYS A 28 7.85 -7.35 10.38
N LEU A 29 7.28 -7.44 11.57
CA LEU A 29 6.42 -6.43 12.18
C LEU A 29 7.10 -5.06 12.33
N SER A 30 8.42 -5.00 12.56
CA SER A 30 9.21 -3.76 12.59
C SER A 30 9.86 -3.39 11.24
N ALA A 31 9.66 -4.23 10.21
CA ALA A 31 10.18 -4.04 8.85
C ALA A 31 9.14 -3.49 7.87
N ALA A 32 7.88 -3.34 8.30
CA ALA A 32 7.09 -2.23 7.76
C ALA A 32 7.90 -0.95 7.98
N PRO A 33 7.94 0.00 7.03
CA PRO A 33 8.41 1.32 7.37
C PRO A 33 7.52 1.80 8.52
N THR A 34 8.07 1.88 9.73
CA THR A 34 7.60 2.87 10.68
C THR A 34 7.63 4.15 9.89
N ALA A 35 6.46 4.68 9.52
CA ALA A 35 6.36 6.00 8.97
C ALA A 35 6.99 6.89 10.02
N THR A 36 8.26 7.24 9.79
CA THR A 36 9.01 8.10 10.67
C THR A 36 8.14 9.32 10.81
N THR A 37 7.82 9.71 12.04
CA THR A 37 7.06 10.93 12.32
C THR A 37 7.93 12.18 12.08
N ALA A 38 8.71 12.15 11.00
CA ALA A 38 8.74 13.26 10.07
C ALA A 38 7.29 13.48 9.61
N SER A 39 6.55 14.22 10.43
CA SER A 39 5.45 15.02 9.92
C SER A 39 5.97 15.73 8.67
N LEU A 40 5.33 15.45 7.53
CA LEU A 40 5.49 16.27 6.35
C LEU A 40 4.95 17.64 6.72
N ALA A 41 5.84 18.48 7.25
CA ALA A 41 5.50 19.83 7.68
C ALA A 41 5.04 20.58 6.42
N ILE A 42 3.75 20.86 6.38
CA ILE A 42 3.13 21.67 5.34
C ILE A 42 3.75 23.08 5.48
N SER A 43 4.05 23.76 4.37
CA SER A 43 4.61 25.11 4.49
C SER A 43 3.56 26.07 5.01
N GLN A 44 3.97 27.13 5.69
CA GLN A 44 3.03 28.12 6.20
C GLN A 44 2.18 28.75 5.07
N ASP A 45 2.75 28.91 3.87
CA ASP A 45 2.02 29.36 2.67
C ASP A 45 0.93 28.36 2.23
N ASP A 46 1.23 27.06 2.30
CA ASP A 46 0.29 25.99 1.95
C ASP A 46 -0.84 25.89 2.99
N GLU A 47 -0.53 26.00 4.28
CA GLU A 47 -1.52 26.01 5.38
C GLU A 47 -2.48 27.20 5.24
N GLN A 48 -1.95 28.41 5.04
CA GLN A 48 -2.74 29.62 4.82
C GLN A 48 -3.63 29.51 3.58
N LEU A 49 -3.13 28.91 2.49
CA LEU A 49 -3.94 28.70 1.29
C LEU A 49 -5.03 27.65 1.51
N LEU A 50 -4.74 26.55 2.21
CA LEU A 50 -5.73 25.53 2.55
C LEU A 50 -6.86 26.11 3.40
N GLU A 51 -6.52 26.90 4.43
CA GLU A 51 -7.50 27.63 5.23
C GLU A 51 -8.36 28.57 4.35
N LEU A 52 -7.72 29.38 3.49
CA LEU A 52 -8.42 30.30 2.58
C LEU A 52 -9.36 29.58 1.61
N LEU A 53 -8.95 28.43 1.08
CA LEU A 53 -9.76 27.63 0.15
C LEU A 53 -10.96 26.97 0.83
N GLY A 54 -10.84 26.59 2.11
CA GLY A 54 -11.93 26.02 2.92
C GLY A 54 -13.07 27.00 3.25
N HIS A 55 -12.81 28.31 3.18
CA HIS A 55 -13.82 29.34 3.43
C HIS A 55 -14.57 29.78 2.15
N GLN A 56 -15.57 30.66 2.27
CA GLN A 56 -16.22 31.27 1.10
C GLN A 56 -15.30 32.24 0.34
N ALA A 57 -15.53 32.38 -0.96
CA ALA A 57 -14.74 33.22 -1.85
C ALA A 57 -15.07 34.72 -1.66
N THR A 58 -14.06 35.52 -1.33
CA THR A 58 -14.18 37.00 -1.27
C THR A 58 -13.20 37.66 -2.23
N THR A 59 -13.58 38.80 -2.80
CA THR A 59 -12.71 39.56 -3.72
C THR A 59 -11.42 40.05 -3.04
N THR A 60 -11.42 40.21 -1.72
CA THR A 60 -10.24 40.52 -0.90
C THR A 60 -9.15 39.43 -0.93
N GLN A 61 -9.50 38.17 -1.22
CA GLN A 61 -8.56 37.04 -1.27
C GLN A 61 -7.69 37.03 -2.53
N ALA A 62 -8.05 37.77 -3.59
CA ALA A 62 -7.38 37.70 -4.89
C ALA A 62 -5.86 38.01 -4.83
N ARG A 63 -5.45 38.95 -3.96
CA ARG A 63 -4.03 39.28 -3.77
C ARG A 63 -3.24 38.13 -3.15
N THR A 64 -3.79 37.45 -2.15
CA THR A 64 -3.16 36.30 -1.48
C THR A 64 -3.01 35.12 -2.44
N LEU A 65 -4.06 34.84 -3.24
CA LEU A 65 -4.06 33.78 -4.24
C LEU A 65 -3.01 34.02 -5.34
N LEU A 66 -2.86 35.26 -5.81
CA LEU A 66 -1.81 35.66 -6.76
C LEU A 66 -0.41 35.55 -6.14
N ALA A 67 -0.23 36.03 -4.91
CA ALA A 67 1.04 35.95 -4.20
C ALA A 67 1.50 34.49 -4.03
N TYR A 68 0.61 33.58 -3.62
CA TYR A 68 0.91 32.15 -3.53
C TYR A 68 1.42 31.57 -4.86
N ASN A 69 0.68 31.79 -5.95
CA ASN A 69 1.07 31.28 -7.28
C ASN A 69 2.43 31.81 -7.75
N GLN A 70 2.76 33.06 -7.42
CA GLN A 70 4.04 33.66 -7.77
C GLN A 70 5.19 33.19 -6.86
N GLN A 71 4.99 33.21 -5.53
CA GLN A 71 6.07 33.22 -4.53
C GLN A 71 6.27 31.90 -3.80
N ALA A 72 5.22 31.06 -3.66
CA ALA A 72 5.34 29.79 -2.94
C ALA A 72 6.42 28.89 -3.58
N SER A 73 7.09 28.08 -2.76
CA SER A 73 8.15 27.16 -3.19
C SER A 73 7.98 25.75 -2.60
N SER A 74 6.73 25.38 -2.24
CA SER A 74 6.40 24.07 -1.69
C SER A 74 6.28 22.98 -2.75
N ILE A 75 6.42 21.73 -2.32
CA ILE A 75 6.13 20.53 -3.14
C ILE A 75 4.64 20.44 -3.52
N ASN A 76 3.75 21.08 -2.76
CA ASN A 76 2.30 21.06 -2.99
C ASN A 76 1.84 22.13 -4.01
N LYS A 77 2.69 23.13 -4.33
CA LYS A 77 2.37 24.23 -5.25
C LYS A 77 1.76 23.80 -6.59
N PRO A 78 2.18 22.71 -7.27
CA PRO A 78 1.53 22.27 -8.51
C PRO A 78 0.05 21.94 -8.32
N ILE A 79 -0.34 21.40 -7.17
CA ILE A 79 -1.72 21.05 -6.84
C ILE A 79 -2.47 22.28 -6.31
N LEU A 80 -1.97 22.88 -5.22
CA LEU A 80 -2.64 23.98 -4.53
C LEU A 80 -2.70 25.25 -5.39
N GLY A 81 -1.68 25.51 -6.21
CA GLY A 81 -1.67 26.64 -7.14
C GLY A 81 -2.73 26.51 -8.23
N ASN A 82 -3.07 25.29 -8.66
CA ASN A 82 -4.20 25.08 -9.58
C ASN A 82 -5.54 25.38 -8.89
N TYR A 83 -5.73 25.01 -7.63
CA TYR A 83 -6.91 25.45 -6.86
C TYR A 83 -6.94 26.96 -6.63
N ALA A 84 -5.80 27.61 -6.42
CA ALA A 84 -5.71 29.06 -6.32
C ALA A 84 -6.09 29.75 -7.65
N ARG A 85 -5.67 29.20 -8.81
CA ARG A 85 -6.08 29.66 -10.15
C ARG A 85 -7.57 29.49 -10.40
N LEU A 86 -8.15 28.34 -10.04
CA LEU A 86 -9.61 28.12 -10.11
C LEU A 86 -10.38 29.19 -9.31
N ARG A 87 -9.91 29.48 -8.08
CA ARG A 87 -10.51 30.47 -7.19
C ARG A 87 -10.40 31.89 -7.76
N LEU A 88 -9.23 32.28 -8.29
CA LEU A 88 -9.02 33.55 -8.97
C LEU A 88 -9.93 33.71 -10.19
N ALA A 89 -10.03 32.68 -11.02
CA ALA A 89 -10.88 32.71 -12.20
C ALA A 89 -12.37 32.80 -11.85
N ALA A 90 -12.82 32.07 -10.82
CA ALA A 90 -14.20 32.16 -10.34
C ALA A 90 -14.55 33.57 -9.79
N LEU A 91 -13.62 34.23 -9.10
CA LEU A 91 -13.77 35.62 -8.66
C LEU A 91 -13.84 36.57 -9.87
N ALA A 92 -12.91 36.45 -10.82
CA ALA A 92 -12.87 37.29 -12.01
C ALA A 92 -14.14 37.14 -12.89
N LEU A 93 -14.64 35.91 -13.07
CA LEU A 93 -15.91 35.67 -13.75
C LEU A 93 -17.10 36.30 -13.02
N LYS A 94 -17.11 36.31 -11.68
CA LYS A 94 -18.14 37.00 -10.91
C LYS A 94 -18.14 38.51 -11.19
N ASP A 95 -16.95 39.09 -11.32
CA ASP A 95 -16.74 40.52 -11.58
C ASP A 95 -16.84 40.88 -13.08
N GLY A 96 -17.00 39.89 -13.96
CA GLY A 96 -17.18 40.05 -15.41
C GLY A 96 -15.89 40.01 -16.24
N ASP A 97 -14.74 39.86 -15.61
CA ASP A 97 -13.43 39.79 -16.27
C ASP A 97 -13.16 38.37 -16.82
N THR A 98 -13.68 38.11 -18.03
CA THR A 98 -13.50 36.84 -18.73
C THR A 98 -12.10 36.68 -19.31
N GLU A 99 -11.32 37.76 -19.49
CA GLU A 99 -9.95 37.70 -20.00
C GLU A 99 -8.98 37.20 -18.92
N PHE A 100 -8.94 37.86 -17.76
CA PHE A 100 -8.11 37.41 -16.63
C PHE A 100 -8.51 36.02 -16.16
N ALA A 101 -9.82 35.71 -16.12
CA ALA A 101 -10.27 34.35 -15.81
C ALA A 101 -9.66 33.31 -16.76
N ARG A 102 -9.68 33.54 -18.08
CA ARG A 102 -9.07 32.63 -19.06
C ARG A 102 -7.55 32.55 -18.92
N GLN A 103 -6.87 33.65 -18.59
CA GLN A 103 -5.43 33.64 -18.31
C GLN A 103 -5.12 32.68 -17.15
N GLN A 104 -5.77 32.85 -16.00
CA GLN A 104 -5.54 32.00 -14.82
C GLN A 104 -5.86 30.53 -15.11
N LEU A 105 -6.94 30.26 -15.86
CA LEU A 105 -7.35 28.90 -16.21
C LEU A 105 -6.44 28.23 -17.24
N SER A 106 -5.80 28.98 -18.13
CA SER A 106 -4.86 28.43 -19.12
C SER A 106 -3.58 27.85 -18.52
N GLU A 107 -3.22 28.28 -17.30
CA GLU A 107 -2.10 27.75 -16.53
C GLU A 107 -2.46 26.49 -15.72
N VAL A 108 -3.74 26.09 -15.65
CA VAL A 108 -4.14 24.87 -14.93
C VAL A 108 -3.72 23.64 -15.74
N GLU A 109 -2.96 22.74 -15.09
CA GLU A 109 -2.48 21.52 -15.73
C GLU A 109 -3.65 20.61 -16.14
N GLN A 110 -3.71 20.24 -17.43
CA GLN A 110 -4.81 19.47 -18.03
C GLN A 110 -4.91 18.01 -17.52
N ASN A 111 -3.94 17.55 -16.73
CA ASN A 111 -3.91 16.23 -16.09
C ASN A 111 -4.08 16.30 -14.56
N SER A 112 -4.38 17.48 -14.02
CA SER A 112 -4.61 17.67 -12.58
C SER A 112 -6.07 17.43 -12.19
N PRO A 113 -6.39 17.18 -10.91
CA PRO A 113 -7.76 17.10 -10.43
C PRO A 113 -8.57 18.39 -10.66
N ALA A 114 -7.89 19.53 -10.77
CA ALA A 114 -8.47 20.84 -11.06
C ALA A 114 -8.90 21.01 -12.53
N ALA A 115 -8.46 20.15 -13.45
CA ALA A 115 -8.70 20.31 -14.88
C ALA A 115 -10.19 20.29 -15.27
N VAL A 116 -11.03 19.53 -14.54
CA VAL A 116 -12.48 19.46 -14.82
C VAL A 116 -13.16 20.79 -14.47
N ASP A 117 -12.91 21.30 -13.27
CA ASP A 117 -13.44 22.59 -12.84
C ASP A 117 -12.90 23.73 -13.71
N ALA A 118 -11.63 23.64 -14.14
CA ALA A 118 -11.02 24.63 -15.03
C ALA A 118 -11.70 24.68 -16.39
N ALA A 119 -11.98 23.51 -17.01
CA ALA A 119 -12.70 23.45 -18.27
C ALA A 119 -14.14 23.96 -18.17
N PHE A 120 -14.81 23.77 -17.03
CA PHE A 120 -16.14 24.33 -16.77
C PHE A 120 -16.11 25.86 -16.63
N LEU A 121 -15.14 26.42 -15.90
CA LEU A 121 -14.96 27.87 -15.80
C LEU A 121 -14.52 28.49 -17.14
N LEU A 122 -13.71 27.79 -17.94
CA LEU A 122 -13.38 28.19 -19.31
C LEU A 122 -14.64 28.21 -20.18
N ALA A 123 -15.47 27.16 -20.14
CA ALA A 123 -16.72 27.12 -20.89
C ALA A 123 -17.67 28.26 -20.50
N GLU A 124 -17.82 28.53 -19.21
CA GLU A 124 -18.62 29.66 -18.69
C GLU A 124 -18.05 31.03 -19.12
N SER A 125 -16.71 31.19 -19.15
CA SER A 125 -16.08 32.42 -19.66
C SER A 125 -16.47 32.70 -21.12
N TYR A 126 -16.48 31.66 -21.97
CA TYR A 126 -16.91 31.79 -23.36
C TYR A 126 -18.43 31.98 -23.49
N ARG A 127 -19.25 31.35 -22.64
CA ARG A 127 -20.71 31.59 -22.61
C ARG A 127 -21.05 33.05 -22.32
N ARG A 128 -20.32 33.69 -21.41
CA ARG A 128 -20.49 35.12 -21.05
C ARG A 128 -20.13 36.06 -22.18
N ASP A 129 -19.08 35.75 -22.92
CA ASP A 129 -18.71 36.46 -24.17
C ASP A 129 -19.66 36.15 -25.35
N GLY A 130 -20.64 35.26 -25.17
CA GLY A 130 -21.56 34.81 -26.22
C GLY A 130 -21.01 33.70 -27.13
N ASP A 131 -19.76 33.28 -26.96
CA ASP A 131 -19.10 32.23 -27.74
C ASP A 131 -19.49 30.82 -27.25
N LYS A 132 -20.71 30.44 -27.59
CA LYS A 132 -21.27 29.12 -27.26
C LYS A 132 -20.54 27.98 -27.97
N GLU A 133 -19.78 28.25 -29.04
CA GLU A 133 -19.04 27.21 -29.76
C GLU A 133 -17.81 26.77 -28.97
N ARG A 134 -16.94 27.71 -28.58
CA ARG A 134 -15.78 27.40 -27.73
C ARG A 134 -16.22 26.84 -26.37
N ALA A 135 -17.35 27.30 -25.82
CA ALA A 135 -17.91 26.73 -24.59
C ALA A 135 -18.22 25.22 -24.72
N ARG A 136 -18.99 24.82 -25.74
CA ARG A 136 -19.30 23.41 -26.01
C ARG A 136 -18.04 22.58 -26.30
N ALA A 137 -17.08 23.15 -27.02
CA ALA A 137 -15.82 22.47 -27.31
C ALA A 137 -15.05 22.10 -26.02
N TRP A 138 -15.05 22.98 -25.02
CA TRP A 138 -14.46 22.67 -23.70
C TRP A 138 -15.19 21.56 -22.96
N PHE A 139 -16.52 21.57 -22.94
CA PHE A 139 -17.32 20.50 -22.32
C PHE A 139 -17.08 19.12 -22.99
N ILE A 140 -17.05 19.08 -24.32
CA ILE A 140 -16.80 17.82 -25.06
C ILE A 140 -15.37 17.34 -24.83
N ARG A 141 -14.38 18.24 -24.86
CA ARG A 141 -12.97 17.93 -24.62
C ARG A 141 -12.73 17.38 -23.22
N ILE A 142 -13.34 17.96 -22.19
CA ILE A 142 -13.10 17.52 -20.81
C ILE A 142 -13.75 16.16 -20.53
N ALA A 143 -14.96 15.91 -21.06
CA ALA A 143 -15.61 14.60 -21.00
C ALA A 143 -14.79 13.50 -21.70
N ALA A 144 -14.13 13.82 -22.81
CA ALA A 144 -13.22 12.90 -23.49
C ALA A 144 -11.92 12.64 -22.71
N ARG A 145 -11.45 13.61 -21.91
CA ARG A 145 -10.21 13.47 -21.11
C ARG A 145 -10.44 12.75 -19.78
N PHE A 146 -11.59 12.99 -19.15
CA PHE A 146 -11.99 12.41 -17.86
C PHE A 146 -13.33 11.68 -18.00
N PRO A 147 -13.41 10.60 -18.80
CA PRO A 147 -14.67 9.91 -19.10
C PRO A 147 -15.32 9.27 -17.87
N GLY A 148 -14.54 9.00 -16.83
CA GLY A 148 -15.01 8.53 -15.53
C GLY A 148 -15.23 9.63 -14.48
N ASN A 149 -15.15 10.92 -14.83
CA ASN A 149 -15.54 12.00 -13.92
C ASN A 149 -17.01 12.41 -14.17
N PRO A 150 -17.91 12.30 -13.17
CA PRO A 150 -19.33 12.56 -13.39
C PRO A 150 -19.63 14.00 -13.84
N ARG A 151 -18.90 14.99 -13.29
CA ARG A 151 -19.01 16.40 -13.69
C ARG A 151 -18.48 16.63 -15.11
N ALA A 152 -17.40 15.96 -15.51
CA ALA A 152 -16.92 16.04 -16.89
C ALA A 152 -17.97 15.49 -17.88
N VAL A 153 -18.60 14.35 -17.57
CA VAL A 153 -19.66 13.77 -18.41
C VAL A 153 -20.93 14.63 -18.42
N SER A 154 -21.30 15.31 -17.33
CA SER A 154 -22.43 16.27 -17.34
C SER A 154 -22.20 17.47 -18.26
N GLY A 155 -20.95 17.81 -18.57
CA GLY A 155 -20.61 18.77 -19.63
C GLY A 155 -21.20 18.38 -20.99
N LEU A 156 -21.32 17.08 -21.30
CA LEU A 156 -21.96 16.63 -22.54
C LEU A 156 -23.46 16.96 -22.57
N VAL A 157 -24.16 16.82 -21.45
CA VAL A 157 -25.58 17.21 -21.35
C VAL A 157 -25.71 18.72 -21.57
N LEU A 158 -24.89 19.55 -20.91
CA LEU A 158 -24.85 21.00 -21.12
C LEU A 158 -24.56 21.38 -22.58
N ALA A 159 -23.67 20.67 -23.26
CA ALA A 159 -23.37 20.90 -24.67
C ALA A 159 -24.51 20.45 -25.61
N GLY A 160 -25.23 19.38 -25.26
CA GLY A 160 -26.45 18.94 -25.95
C GLY A 160 -27.61 19.92 -25.76
N ASP A 161 -27.79 20.44 -24.54
CA ASP A 161 -28.77 21.48 -24.20
C ASP A 161 -28.48 22.75 -25.00
N ASP A 162 -27.23 23.21 -25.04
CA ASP A 162 -26.83 24.40 -25.80
C ASP A 162 -27.14 24.27 -27.29
N TRP A 163 -26.95 23.07 -27.89
CA TRP A 163 -27.35 22.81 -29.29
C TRP A 163 -28.88 22.73 -29.46
N ARG A 164 -29.61 22.02 -28.59
CA ARG A 164 -31.09 21.93 -28.62
C ARG A 164 -31.73 23.32 -28.51
N ASN A 165 -31.19 24.17 -27.65
CA ASN A 165 -31.68 25.53 -27.40
C ASN A 165 -31.37 26.48 -28.59
N GLN A 166 -30.49 26.07 -29.51
CA GLN A 166 -30.22 26.74 -30.80
C GLN A 166 -31.01 26.11 -31.97
N GLY A 167 -31.86 25.11 -31.73
CA GLY A 167 -32.56 24.35 -32.78
C GLY A 167 -31.65 23.44 -33.60
N ALA A 168 -30.39 23.26 -33.20
CA ALA A 168 -29.41 22.43 -33.89
C ALA A 168 -29.56 20.94 -33.52
N ASP A 169 -30.77 20.41 -33.68
CA ASP A 169 -31.18 19.09 -33.17
C ASP A 169 -30.30 17.94 -33.69
N ALA A 170 -29.79 18.06 -34.92
CA ALA A 170 -28.87 17.10 -35.52
C ALA A 170 -27.49 17.06 -34.84
N LEU A 171 -27.06 18.16 -34.21
CA LEU A 171 -25.82 18.26 -33.43
C LEU A 171 -26.05 17.92 -31.95
N ALA A 172 -27.24 18.19 -31.40
CA ALA A 172 -27.60 17.85 -30.03
C ALA A 172 -27.70 16.33 -29.80
N LEU A 173 -28.38 15.61 -30.72
CA LEU A 173 -28.63 14.16 -30.59
C LEU A 173 -27.37 13.29 -30.39
N PRO A 174 -26.28 13.41 -31.18
CA PRO A 174 -25.08 12.60 -30.96
C PRO A 174 -24.39 12.92 -29.62
N VAL A 175 -24.48 14.16 -29.13
CA VAL A 175 -23.89 14.56 -27.83
C VAL A 175 -24.66 13.94 -26.66
N TYR A 176 -26.00 13.94 -26.69
CA TYR A 176 -26.79 13.21 -25.69
C TYR A 176 -26.54 11.69 -25.73
N ASN A 177 -26.42 11.11 -26.94
CA ASN A 177 -26.05 9.69 -27.06
C ASN A 177 -24.67 9.41 -26.44
N LEU A 178 -23.69 10.30 -26.63
CA LEU A 178 -22.37 10.16 -25.99
C LEU A 178 -22.45 10.25 -24.47
N ALA A 179 -23.26 11.18 -23.92
CA ALA A 179 -23.52 11.28 -22.48
C ALA A 179 -24.14 10.00 -21.91
N LEU A 180 -25.15 9.43 -22.60
CA LEU A 180 -25.78 8.16 -22.24
C LEU A 180 -24.79 7.00 -22.25
N THR A 181 -23.97 6.88 -23.31
CA THR A 181 -22.93 5.85 -23.40
C THR A 181 -21.92 5.98 -22.26
N LYS A 182 -21.45 7.18 -21.94
CA LYS A 182 -20.50 7.38 -20.83
C LYS A 182 -21.13 7.15 -19.44
N ALA A 183 -22.40 7.50 -19.24
CA ALA A 183 -23.09 7.15 -18.00
C ALA A 183 -23.23 5.61 -17.84
N ALA A 184 -23.60 4.90 -18.91
CA ALA A 184 -23.74 3.44 -18.91
C ALA A 184 -22.40 2.70 -18.75
N GLU A 185 -21.32 3.16 -19.42
CA GLU A 185 -19.96 2.62 -19.25
C GLU A 185 -19.51 2.71 -17.77
N ASN A 186 -19.74 3.85 -17.12
CA ASN A 186 -19.36 4.04 -15.73
C ASN A 186 -20.23 3.24 -14.76
N LEU A 187 -21.55 3.15 -14.98
CA LEU A 187 -22.44 2.32 -14.16
C LEU A 187 -22.05 0.83 -14.22
N ASN A 188 -21.74 0.31 -15.40
CA ASN A 188 -21.24 -1.08 -15.56
C ASN A 188 -19.89 -1.28 -14.83
N ALA A 189 -18.99 -0.30 -14.89
CA ALA A 189 -17.73 -0.38 -14.15
C ALA A 189 -17.95 -0.36 -12.62
N LEU A 190 -18.89 0.43 -12.12
CA LEU A 190 -19.29 0.45 -10.70
C LEU A 190 -19.91 -0.89 -10.26
N GLU A 191 -20.81 -1.46 -11.07
CA GLU A 191 -21.40 -2.79 -10.84
C GLU A 191 -20.33 -3.89 -10.80
N GLN A 192 -19.35 -3.86 -11.71
CA GLN A 192 -18.21 -4.78 -11.69
C GLN A 192 -17.38 -4.65 -10.41
N LEU A 193 -17.13 -3.42 -9.94
CA LEU A 193 -16.40 -3.21 -8.68
C LEU A 193 -17.19 -3.68 -7.45
N SER A 194 -18.51 -3.49 -7.43
CA SER A 194 -19.37 -4.01 -6.35
C SER A 194 -19.27 -5.54 -6.24
N ASN A 195 -19.10 -6.23 -7.37
CA ASN A 195 -18.91 -7.67 -7.41
C ASN A 195 -17.45 -8.10 -7.11
N GLU A 196 -16.47 -7.29 -7.49
CA GLU A 196 -15.03 -7.56 -7.32
C GLU A 196 -14.27 -6.44 -6.59
N PRO A 197 -14.57 -6.17 -5.30
CA PRO A 197 -13.92 -5.09 -4.54
C PRO A 197 -12.41 -5.29 -4.35
N GLU A 198 -11.87 -6.48 -4.60
CA GLU A 198 -10.41 -6.72 -4.59
C GLU A 198 -9.66 -5.94 -5.68
N GLN A 199 -10.34 -5.50 -6.75
CA GLN A 199 -9.73 -4.63 -7.76
C GLN A 199 -9.38 -3.25 -7.16
N LEU A 200 -10.18 -2.76 -6.21
CA LEU A 200 -10.02 -1.44 -5.58
C LEU A 200 -8.69 -1.30 -4.84
N TYR A 201 -8.17 -2.37 -4.22
CA TYR A 201 -6.88 -2.33 -3.51
C TYR A 201 -5.71 -2.05 -4.43
N ARG A 202 -5.74 -2.57 -5.67
CA ARG A 202 -4.71 -2.27 -6.67
C ARG A 202 -4.78 -0.79 -7.08
N THR A 203 -5.98 -0.25 -7.21
CA THR A 203 -6.20 1.18 -7.47
C THR A 203 -5.63 2.00 -6.30
N LEU A 204 -6.16 1.84 -5.08
CA LEU A 204 -5.75 2.56 -3.86
C LEU A 204 -4.23 2.55 -3.59
N THR A 205 -3.52 1.48 -3.96
CA THR A 205 -2.07 1.36 -3.74
C THR A 205 -1.19 1.87 -4.89
N ASN A 206 -1.75 2.13 -6.08
CA ASN A 206 -1.00 2.56 -7.27
C ASN A 206 -1.48 3.88 -7.89
N THR A 207 -2.68 4.39 -7.56
CA THR A 207 -3.17 5.66 -8.07
C THR A 207 -2.47 6.83 -7.40
N VAL A 208 -1.69 7.57 -8.18
CA VAL A 208 -1.37 8.96 -7.86
C VAL A 208 -2.67 9.76 -7.91
N ALA A 209 -3.06 10.39 -6.81
CA ALA A 209 -4.33 11.12 -6.64
C ALA A 209 -4.56 12.30 -7.61
N GLY A 210 -3.64 12.54 -8.55
CA GLY A 210 -3.76 13.53 -9.61
C GLY A 210 -4.55 13.06 -10.85
N ASN A 211 -4.49 11.78 -11.22
CA ASN A 211 -4.93 11.30 -12.54
C ASN A 211 -6.36 10.73 -12.54
N SER A 212 -7.33 11.53 -12.07
CA SER A 212 -8.69 11.05 -11.76
C SER A 212 -9.60 10.83 -12.98
N THR A 213 -9.15 10.01 -13.93
CA THR A 213 -9.74 9.86 -15.28
C THR A 213 -10.81 8.77 -15.37
N THR A 214 -10.76 7.78 -14.48
CA THR A 214 -11.70 6.66 -14.39
C THR A 214 -12.69 6.86 -13.24
N VAL A 215 -13.81 6.12 -13.27
CA VAL A 215 -14.79 6.15 -12.18
C VAL A 215 -14.22 5.56 -10.88
N MET A 216 -13.25 4.65 -10.99
CA MET A 216 -12.52 4.10 -9.84
C MET A 216 -11.73 5.19 -9.11
N ASP A 217 -11.08 6.09 -9.86
CA ASP A 217 -10.36 7.21 -9.25
C ASP A 217 -11.31 8.19 -8.56
N GLN A 218 -12.51 8.40 -9.11
CA GLN A 218 -13.53 9.26 -8.47
C GLN A 218 -14.08 8.64 -7.19
N LEU A 219 -14.27 7.32 -7.17
CA LEU A 219 -14.71 6.60 -5.99
C LEU A 219 -13.62 6.58 -4.89
N VAL A 220 -12.35 6.44 -5.28
CA VAL A 220 -11.22 6.65 -4.37
C VAL A 220 -11.21 8.07 -3.82
N LEU A 221 -11.40 9.09 -4.65
CA LEU A 221 -11.51 10.48 -4.18
C LEU A 221 -12.72 10.71 -3.27
N ALA A 222 -13.85 10.06 -3.50
CA ALA A 222 -15.04 10.14 -2.65
C ALA A 222 -14.76 9.53 -1.27
N MET A 223 -14.30 8.28 -1.21
CA MET A 223 -13.94 7.61 0.05
C MET A 223 -12.83 8.33 0.83
N VAL A 224 -11.95 9.10 0.17
CA VAL A 224 -10.87 9.88 0.80
C VAL A 224 -11.35 11.25 1.31
N ARG A 225 -12.47 11.78 0.77
CA ARG A 225 -13.09 13.05 1.20
C ARG A 225 -14.14 12.89 2.29
N ASP A 226 -14.62 11.67 2.48
CA ASP A 226 -15.51 11.30 3.57
C ASP A 226 -14.71 11.31 4.89
N ASP A 227 -15.01 12.27 5.77
CA ASP A 227 -14.29 12.46 7.04
C ASP A 227 -14.51 11.29 8.03
N ASP A 228 -15.62 10.54 7.90
CA ASP A 228 -15.91 9.37 8.72
C ASP A 228 -15.22 8.09 8.16
N SER A 229 -14.80 8.12 6.89
CA SER A 229 -14.19 6.99 6.19
C SER A 229 -12.81 6.62 6.71
N GLN A 230 -12.66 5.34 7.07
CA GLN A 230 -11.37 4.77 7.49
C GLN A 230 -10.45 4.42 6.31
N VAL A 231 -10.79 4.75 5.06
CA VAL A 231 -10.07 4.27 3.86
C VAL A 231 -8.58 4.63 3.86
N LEU A 232 -8.21 5.82 4.35
CA LEU A 232 -6.80 6.25 4.41
C LEU A 232 -5.99 5.49 5.47
N ALA A 233 -6.62 5.11 6.58
CA ALA A 233 -5.99 4.30 7.62
C ALA A 233 -5.87 2.84 7.12
N ALA A 234 -6.96 2.30 6.57
CA ALA A 234 -7.02 0.97 5.99
C ALA A 234 -6.02 0.79 4.83
N THR A 235 -5.89 1.76 3.92
CA THR A 235 -4.91 1.71 2.82
C THR A 235 -3.48 1.67 3.34
N ARG A 236 -3.14 2.47 4.37
CA ARG A 236 -1.83 2.41 5.04
C ARG A 236 -1.60 1.04 5.70
N GLN A 237 -2.62 0.47 6.34
CA GLN A 237 -2.56 -0.86 6.95
C GLN A 237 -2.37 -1.97 5.89
N LEU A 238 -3.04 -1.89 4.75
CA LEU A 238 -2.87 -2.82 3.61
C LEU A 238 -1.45 -2.76 3.04
N MET A 239 -0.91 -1.56 2.82
CA MET A 239 0.47 -1.39 2.35
C MET A 239 1.47 -2.01 3.36
N ALA A 240 1.35 -1.67 4.64
CA ALA A 240 2.21 -2.21 5.69
C ALA A 240 2.12 -3.74 5.78
N ALA A 241 0.91 -4.29 5.78
CA ALA A 241 0.67 -5.73 5.85
C ALA A 241 1.19 -6.47 4.61
N HIS A 242 1.11 -5.89 3.42
CA HIS A 242 1.68 -6.47 2.20
C HIS A 242 3.23 -6.48 2.21
N HIS A 243 3.86 -5.48 2.84
CA HIS A 243 5.31 -5.52 3.10
C HIS A 243 5.68 -6.59 4.14
N GLN A 244 4.89 -6.73 5.20
CA GLN A 244 5.07 -7.75 6.23
C GLN A 244 4.92 -9.17 5.66
N ASP A 245 3.88 -9.43 4.87
CA ASP A 245 3.63 -10.71 4.16
C ASP A 245 4.84 -11.13 3.30
N LYS A 246 5.36 -10.22 2.46
CA LYS A 246 6.59 -10.46 1.67
C LYS A 246 7.82 -10.78 2.53
N CYS A 247 7.92 -10.21 3.73
CA CYS A 247 8.99 -10.51 4.68
C CYS A 247 8.81 -11.90 5.31
N LEU A 248 7.58 -12.25 5.71
CA LEU A 248 7.24 -13.54 6.30
C LEU A 248 7.44 -14.69 5.29
N ALA A 249 7.07 -14.51 4.02
CA ALA A 249 7.31 -15.49 2.96
C ALA A 249 8.80 -15.83 2.77
N ARG A 250 9.70 -14.84 2.96
CA ARG A 250 11.16 -15.06 2.96
C ARG A 250 11.59 -15.85 4.20
N ARG A 251 11.17 -15.43 5.40
CA ARG A 251 11.45 -16.16 6.66
C ARG A 251 10.94 -17.60 6.64
N GLN A 252 9.79 -17.86 6.02
CA GLN A 252 9.24 -19.21 5.82
C GLN A 252 10.14 -20.07 4.93
N THR A 253 10.68 -19.47 3.87
CA THR A 253 11.64 -20.15 2.97
C THR A 253 12.94 -20.49 3.71
N ASP A 254 13.50 -19.53 4.44
CA ASP A 254 14.73 -19.73 5.23
C ASP A 254 14.54 -20.78 6.34
N LEU A 255 13.40 -20.75 7.04
CA LEU A 255 13.02 -21.74 8.04
C LEU A 255 12.87 -23.14 7.42
N ASN A 256 12.21 -23.25 6.27
CA ASN A 256 12.05 -24.53 5.56
C ASN A 256 13.42 -25.12 5.18
N ASN A 257 14.35 -24.31 4.67
CA ASN A 257 15.71 -24.72 4.38
C ASN A 257 16.47 -25.18 5.64
N ALA A 258 16.35 -24.43 6.76
CA ALA A 258 16.95 -24.80 8.03
C ALA A 258 16.39 -26.11 8.61
N ILE A 259 15.08 -26.35 8.48
CA ILE A 259 14.42 -27.62 8.85
C ILE A 259 14.95 -28.77 7.98
N GLN A 260 15.01 -28.60 6.66
CA GLN A 260 15.55 -29.62 5.74
C GLN A 260 17.00 -29.98 6.07
N HIS A 261 17.86 -28.99 6.35
CA HIS A 261 19.23 -29.23 6.78
C HIS A 261 19.33 -29.96 8.13
N ALA A 262 18.45 -29.65 9.09
CA ALA A 262 18.38 -30.36 10.36
C ALA A 262 17.96 -31.83 10.16
N THR A 263 16.90 -32.07 9.38
CA THR A 263 16.42 -33.43 9.05
C THR A 263 17.46 -34.25 8.27
N ALA A 264 18.19 -33.63 7.34
CA ALA A 264 19.27 -34.31 6.61
C ALA A 264 20.41 -34.74 7.54
N ARG A 265 20.81 -33.90 8.51
CA ARG A 265 21.78 -34.28 9.56
C ARG A 265 21.25 -35.36 10.50
N ASP A 266 19.94 -35.35 10.78
CA ASP A 266 19.32 -36.37 11.61
C ASP A 266 19.37 -37.75 10.95
N LEU A 267 19.06 -37.82 9.66
CA LEU A 267 19.15 -39.03 8.84
C LEU A 267 20.58 -39.60 8.82
N THR A 268 21.61 -38.77 8.56
CA THR A 268 23.01 -39.24 8.57
C THR A 268 23.47 -39.69 9.96
N ASN A 269 22.99 -39.04 11.03
CA ASN A 269 23.28 -39.43 12.41
C ASN A 269 22.46 -40.64 12.91
N GLY A 270 21.44 -41.10 12.18
CA GLY A 270 20.53 -42.18 12.62
C GLY A 270 21.24 -43.49 12.95
N ALA A 271 22.13 -43.94 12.06
CA ALA A 271 22.92 -45.16 12.27
C ALA A 271 23.88 -45.04 13.48
N PHE A 272 24.60 -43.91 13.58
CA PHE A 272 25.54 -43.65 14.68
C PHE A 272 24.84 -43.58 16.04
N ARG A 273 23.64 -43.00 16.12
CA ARG A 273 22.82 -42.98 17.34
C ARG A 273 22.32 -44.36 17.72
N THR A 274 21.91 -45.16 16.74
CA THR A 274 21.47 -46.53 16.97
C THR A 274 22.60 -47.39 17.52
N ALA A 275 23.80 -47.28 16.96
CA ALA A 275 25.01 -47.93 17.48
C ALA A 275 25.35 -47.45 18.91
N ALA A 276 25.44 -46.14 19.13
CA ALA A 276 25.79 -45.59 20.44
C ALA A 276 24.74 -45.88 21.53
N LYS A 277 23.45 -46.01 21.19
CA LYS A 277 22.39 -46.46 22.11
C LYS A 277 22.57 -47.92 22.53
N ARG A 278 22.92 -48.81 21.58
CA ARG A 278 23.21 -50.24 21.88
C ARG A 278 24.46 -50.37 22.75
N GLU A 279 25.52 -49.65 22.39
CA GLU A 279 26.78 -49.61 23.15
C GLU A 279 26.56 -49.06 24.58
N LYS A 280 25.74 -48.02 24.73
CA LYS A 280 25.32 -47.49 26.02
C LYS A 280 24.60 -48.56 26.85
N ALA A 281 23.56 -49.21 26.31
CA ALA A 281 22.80 -50.22 27.04
C ALA A 281 23.68 -51.40 27.51
N ALA A 282 24.61 -51.87 26.66
CA ALA A 282 25.58 -52.89 27.05
C ALA A 282 26.54 -52.42 28.16
N THR A 283 26.97 -51.15 28.11
CA THR A 283 27.81 -50.53 29.15
C THR A 283 27.07 -50.37 30.48
N GLU A 284 25.78 -49.99 30.45
CA GLU A 284 24.93 -49.89 31.64
C GLU A 284 24.73 -51.26 32.30
N GLN A 285 24.57 -52.33 31.50
CA GLN A 285 24.50 -53.70 31.99
C GLN A 285 25.84 -54.16 32.61
N GLU A 286 26.98 -53.91 31.93
CA GLU A 286 28.32 -54.21 32.46
C GLU A 286 28.56 -53.54 33.82
N ILE A 287 28.19 -52.26 33.95
CA ILE A 287 28.27 -51.52 35.22
C ILE A 287 27.41 -52.17 36.31
N ALA A 288 26.19 -52.59 35.99
CA ALA A 288 25.29 -53.23 36.95
C ALA A 288 25.79 -54.60 37.41
N ASP A 289 26.36 -55.40 36.50
CA ASP A 289 26.91 -56.72 36.82
C ASP A 289 28.23 -56.60 37.62
N LEU A 290 29.13 -55.66 37.27
CA LEU A 290 30.33 -55.36 38.06
C LEU A 290 29.98 -54.89 39.47
N GLN A 291 28.97 -54.03 39.63
CA GLN A 291 28.49 -53.61 40.95
C GLN A 291 27.94 -54.78 41.78
N ARG A 292 27.22 -55.72 41.15
CA ARG A 292 26.72 -56.93 41.84
C ARG A 292 27.86 -57.86 42.29
N ILE A 293 28.94 -57.96 41.51
CA ILE A 293 30.11 -58.77 41.89
C ILE A 293 30.89 -58.10 43.04
N LEU A 294 31.13 -56.78 42.93
CA LEU A 294 31.87 -56.01 43.95
C LEU A 294 31.16 -55.95 45.32
N GLN A 295 29.83 -56.11 45.37
CA GLN A 295 29.10 -56.30 46.65
C GLN A 295 29.59 -57.52 47.45
N ASN A 296 30.10 -58.56 46.77
CA ASN A 296 30.60 -59.79 47.40
C ASN A 296 32.14 -59.85 47.47
N ALA A 297 32.84 -58.91 46.84
CA ALA A 297 34.30 -58.86 46.76
C ALA A 297 34.79 -57.39 46.67
N PRO A 298 34.62 -56.59 47.75
CA PRO A 298 34.83 -55.14 47.71
C PRO A 298 36.29 -54.73 47.44
N ASP A 299 37.25 -55.53 47.94
CA ASP A 299 38.68 -55.24 47.87
C ASP A 299 39.33 -55.70 46.54
N ALA A 300 38.53 -56.13 45.56
CA ALA A 300 39.01 -56.53 44.24
C ALA A 300 39.41 -55.30 43.39
N GLU A 301 40.62 -54.77 43.62
CA GLU A 301 41.15 -53.57 42.94
C GLU A 301 40.97 -53.60 41.41
N GLU A 302 41.20 -54.75 40.77
CA GLU A 302 41.03 -54.90 39.31
C GLU A 302 39.57 -54.71 38.87
N LEU A 303 38.60 -55.21 39.65
CA LEU A 303 37.17 -55.04 39.35
C LEU A 303 36.72 -53.60 39.62
N ASN A 304 37.26 -52.95 40.66
CA ASN A 304 37.04 -51.53 40.93
C ASN A 304 37.58 -50.64 39.79
N ALA A 305 38.76 -50.96 39.26
CA ALA A 305 39.34 -50.26 38.10
C ALA A 305 38.50 -50.44 36.83
N ARG A 306 38.02 -51.66 36.55
CA ARG A 306 37.11 -51.94 35.42
C ARG A 306 35.79 -51.19 35.56
N LEU A 307 35.21 -51.11 36.77
CA LEU A 307 34.00 -50.33 37.03
C LEU A 307 34.21 -48.82 36.78
N ALA A 308 35.40 -48.29 37.10
CA ALA A 308 35.74 -46.90 36.83
C ALA A 308 35.84 -46.60 35.33
N ASP A 309 36.53 -47.43 34.53
CA ASP A 309 36.58 -47.25 33.07
C ASP A 309 35.18 -47.41 32.43
N ALA A 310 34.38 -48.39 32.86
CA ALA A 310 33.02 -48.58 32.35
C ALA A 310 32.15 -47.32 32.61
N ARG A 311 32.26 -46.69 33.80
CA ARG A 311 31.61 -45.42 34.11
C ARG A 311 32.10 -44.27 33.20
N GLN A 312 33.41 -44.16 32.98
CA GLN A 312 33.98 -43.17 32.06
C GLN A 312 33.59 -43.42 30.59
N ARG A 313 33.39 -44.69 30.19
CA ARG A 313 32.86 -45.07 28.87
C ARG A 313 31.40 -44.64 28.74
N LEU A 314 30.58 -44.85 29.76
CA LEU A 314 29.19 -44.41 29.80
C LEU A 314 29.06 -42.87 29.69
N GLU A 315 29.91 -42.11 30.37
CA GLU A 315 29.94 -40.64 30.27
C GLU A 315 30.32 -40.16 28.86
N ARG A 316 31.34 -40.78 28.24
CA ARG A 316 31.71 -40.53 26.84
C ARG A 316 30.55 -40.85 25.88
N LEU A 317 29.82 -41.93 26.12
CA LEU A 317 28.66 -42.32 25.31
C LEU A 317 27.47 -41.37 25.47
N ASN A 318 27.18 -40.91 26.69
CA ASN A 318 26.18 -39.87 26.94
C ASN A 318 26.55 -38.56 26.22
N THR A 319 27.82 -38.15 26.32
CA THR A 319 28.34 -36.97 25.59
C THR A 319 28.22 -37.12 24.08
N ARG A 320 28.52 -38.31 23.54
CA ARG A 320 28.40 -38.63 22.10
C ARG A 320 26.94 -38.60 21.64
N LEU A 321 26.02 -39.19 22.41
CA LEU A 321 24.58 -39.19 22.10
C LEU A 321 24.01 -37.77 22.13
N ASN A 322 24.40 -36.95 23.11
CA ASN A 322 24.01 -35.54 23.16
C ASN A 322 24.51 -34.75 21.94
N LYS A 323 25.75 -34.98 21.49
CA LYS A 323 26.30 -34.37 20.26
C LYS A 323 25.61 -34.83 18.97
N LEU A 324 25.11 -36.07 18.93
CA LEU A 324 24.43 -36.64 17.75
C LEU A 324 22.97 -36.16 17.62
N GLY A 325 22.34 -35.70 18.70
CA GLY A 325 21.00 -35.11 18.70
C GLY A 325 19.83 -36.12 18.66
N GLY A 326 18.60 -35.61 18.81
CA GLY A 326 17.35 -36.38 18.70
C GLY A 326 16.65 -36.19 17.36
N THR A 327 15.71 -37.08 17.04
CA THR A 327 14.87 -37.04 15.82
C THR A 327 13.79 -35.95 15.84
N ALA A 328 13.58 -35.31 17.00
CA ALA A 328 12.69 -34.16 17.13
C ALA A 328 13.32 -32.91 16.52
N LEU A 329 12.49 -32.00 15.99
CA LEU A 329 12.98 -30.71 15.51
C LEU A 329 13.70 -29.96 16.65
N PRO A 330 14.90 -29.38 16.42
CA PRO A 330 15.59 -28.58 17.43
C PRO A 330 14.69 -27.49 18.02
N ALA A 331 14.68 -27.34 19.34
CA ALA A 331 13.73 -26.46 20.04
C ALA A 331 13.73 -25.01 19.52
N ALA A 332 14.89 -24.49 19.12
CA ALA A 332 15.01 -23.17 18.50
C ALA A 332 14.34 -23.07 17.11
N LEU A 333 14.34 -24.13 16.31
CA LEU A 333 13.62 -24.17 15.03
C LEU A 333 12.11 -24.35 15.25
N GLN A 334 11.71 -25.09 16.28
CA GLN A 334 10.30 -25.20 16.68
C GLN A 334 9.76 -23.84 17.16
N GLN A 335 10.47 -23.15 18.06
CA GLN A 335 10.14 -21.81 18.51
C GLN A 335 10.03 -20.81 17.35
N ARG A 336 10.98 -20.84 16.40
CA ARG A 336 10.91 -20.00 15.18
C ARG A 336 9.72 -20.32 14.30
N LYS A 337 9.32 -21.60 14.18
CA LYS A 337 8.12 -22.02 13.45
C LYS A 337 6.84 -21.50 14.11
N ASP A 338 6.75 -21.63 15.43
CA ASP A 338 5.57 -21.21 16.20
C ASP A 338 5.43 -19.68 16.22
N GLN A 339 6.55 -18.96 16.37
CA GLN A 339 6.59 -17.51 16.22
C GLN A 339 6.17 -17.07 14.81
N LEU A 340 6.70 -17.71 13.76
CA LEU A 340 6.38 -17.36 12.38
C LEU A 340 4.88 -17.60 12.07
N ALA A 341 4.29 -18.67 12.59
CA ALA A 341 2.86 -18.93 12.46
C ALA A 341 2.01 -17.83 13.12
N LEU A 342 2.39 -17.37 14.32
CA LEU A 342 1.71 -16.29 15.03
C LEU A 342 1.85 -14.94 14.31
N GLU A 343 3.04 -14.61 13.79
CA GLU A 343 3.25 -13.42 12.97
C GLU A 343 2.41 -13.45 11.67
N THR A 344 2.35 -14.59 10.98
CA THR A 344 1.50 -14.77 9.79
C THR A 344 0.01 -14.60 10.11
N GLN A 345 -0.49 -15.25 11.17
CA GLN A 345 -1.89 -15.10 11.58
C GLN A 345 -2.26 -13.65 11.91
N GLN A 346 -1.35 -12.90 12.53
CA GLN A 346 -1.55 -11.47 12.80
C GLN A 346 -1.61 -10.65 11.51
N VAL A 347 -0.74 -10.92 10.53
CA VAL A 347 -0.75 -10.23 9.23
C VAL A 347 -2.00 -10.56 8.42
N GLU A 348 -2.45 -11.81 8.40
CA GLU A 348 -3.71 -12.22 7.77
C GLU A 348 -4.93 -11.54 8.41
N SER A 349 -4.96 -11.42 9.74
CA SER A 349 -6.00 -10.68 10.48
C SER A 349 -5.99 -9.18 10.16
N ASN A 350 -4.80 -8.57 10.08
CA ASN A 350 -4.62 -7.18 9.69
C ASN A 350 -5.09 -6.93 8.25
N LEU A 351 -4.73 -7.80 7.29
CA LEU A 351 -5.20 -7.74 5.90
C LEU A 351 -6.72 -7.86 5.83
N THR A 352 -7.31 -8.83 6.53
CA THR A 352 -8.76 -9.07 6.54
C THR A 352 -9.53 -7.89 7.12
N THR A 353 -9.01 -7.28 8.18
CA THR A 353 -9.61 -6.10 8.82
C THR A 353 -9.55 -4.87 7.93
N ALA A 354 -8.38 -4.57 7.36
CA ALA A 354 -8.21 -3.42 6.48
C ALA A 354 -8.98 -3.57 5.16
N ARG A 355 -9.05 -4.79 4.61
CA ARG A 355 -9.94 -5.11 3.47
C ARG A 355 -11.41 -4.82 3.81
N ARG A 356 -11.89 -5.23 4.99
CA ARG A 356 -13.26 -4.94 5.43
C ARG A 356 -13.51 -3.43 5.48
N GLN A 357 -12.64 -2.65 6.13
CA GLN A 357 -12.79 -1.19 6.22
C GLN A 357 -12.87 -0.48 4.87
N VAL A 358 -12.09 -0.91 3.88
CA VAL A 358 -12.18 -0.37 2.51
C VAL A 358 -13.50 -0.79 1.83
N ARG A 359 -13.97 -2.02 2.07
CA ARG A 359 -15.27 -2.46 1.56
C ARG A 359 -16.42 -1.68 2.19
N ASP A 360 -16.38 -1.46 3.50
CA ASP A 360 -17.40 -0.69 4.22
C ASP A 360 -17.47 0.75 3.67
N ALA A 361 -16.31 1.38 3.42
CA ALA A 361 -16.23 2.71 2.76
C ALA A 361 -16.70 2.69 1.30
N LEU A 362 -16.43 1.62 0.55
CA LEU A 362 -16.95 1.41 -0.80
C LEU A 362 -18.48 1.30 -0.78
N GLU A 363 -19.05 0.45 0.07
CA GLU A 363 -20.49 0.22 0.20
C GLU A 363 -21.24 1.50 0.62
N ALA A 364 -20.62 2.39 1.40
CA ALA A 364 -21.16 3.70 1.74
C ALA A 364 -21.18 4.68 0.55
N GLN A 365 -20.09 4.73 -0.24
CA GLN A 365 -19.89 5.76 -1.28
C GLN A 365 -20.44 5.35 -2.67
N LEU A 366 -20.57 4.06 -2.95
CA LEU A 366 -21.05 3.53 -4.22
C LEU A 366 -22.47 4.03 -4.62
N PRO A 367 -23.48 4.05 -3.72
CA PRO A 367 -24.85 4.44 -4.09
C PRO A 367 -24.97 5.92 -4.51
N GLU A 368 -24.16 6.81 -3.94
CA GLU A 368 -24.15 8.23 -4.33
C GLU A 368 -23.64 8.41 -5.76
N LEU A 369 -22.52 7.76 -6.08
CA LEU A 369 -21.89 7.85 -7.39
C LEU A 369 -22.75 7.18 -8.48
N GLU A 370 -23.37 6.04 -8.18
CA GLU A 370 -24.38 5.44 -9.05
C GLU A 370 -25.58 6.38 -9.28
N THR A 371 -26.09 7.00 -8.21
CA THR A 371 -27.24 7.93 -8.30
C THR A 371 -26.91 9.11 -9.22
N PHE A 372 -25.69 9.65 -9.15
CA PHE A 372 -25.25 10.69 -10.08
C PHE A 372 -25.32 10.21 -11.53
N TYR A 373 -24.75 9.05 -11.87
CA TYR A 373 -24.77 8.55 -13.25
C TYR A 373 -26.17 8.18 -13.75
N ARG A 374 -27.04 7.66 -12.86
CA ARG A 374 -28.46 7.40 -13.17
C ARG A 374 -29.20 8.70 -13.49
N ASN A 375 -29.00 9.75 -12.68
CA ASN A 375 -29.60 11.07 -12.92
C ASN A 375 -29.09 11.68 -14.23
N LEU A 376 -27.78 11.63 -14.47
CA LEU A 376 -27.13 12.10 -15.69
C LEU A 376 -27.65 11.40 -16.95
N ALA A 377 -27.84 10.07 -16.88
CA ALA A 377 -28.49 9.32 -17.95
C ALA A 377 -29.95 9.75 -18.16
N GLY A 378 -30.68 10.01 -17.08
CA GLY A 378 -32.04 10.56 -17.11
C GLY A 378 -32.13 11.92 -17.80
N GLU A 379 -31.23 12.86 -17.46
CA GLU A 379 -31.14 14.18 -18.08
C GLU A 379 -30.82 14.07 -19.59
N ALA A 380 -29.83 13.26 -19.96
CA ALA A 380 -29.48 13.04 -21.36
C ALA A 380 -30.62 12.39 -22.16
N GLN A 381 -31.35 11.43 -21.56
CA GLN A 381 -32.50 10.79 -22.17
C GLN A 381 -33.69 11.74 -22.30
N LEU A 382 -33.92 12.63 -21.33
CA LEU A 382 -34.93 13.68 -21.38
C LEU A 382 -34.62 14.68 -22.51
N GLY A 383 -33.37 15.17 -22.58
CA GLY A 383 -32.92 16.05 -23.66
C GLY A 383 -33.10 15.42 -25.03
N LYS A 384 -32.78 14.13 -25.17
CA LYS A 384 -33.03 13.34 -26.38
C LYS A 384 -34.51 13.16 -26.71
N ALA A 385 -35.38 12.89 -25.73
CA ALA A 385 -36.82 12.74 -25.94
C ALA A 385 -37.46 14.05 -26.45
N GLN A 386 -37.04 15.19 -25.91
CA GLN A 386 -37.50 16.52 -26.35
C GLN A 386 -37.12 16.82 -27.82
N LEU A 387 -35.96 16.35 -28.31
CA LEU A 387 -35.58 16.46 -29.72
C LEU A 387 -36.48 15.64 -30.65
N LEU A 388 -37.01 14.51 -30.17
CA LEU A 388 -37.87 13.63 -30.96
C LEU A 388 -39.31 14.15 -30.98
N GLN A 389 -39.82 14.66 -29.86
CA GLN A 389 -41.15 15.29 -29.76
C GLN A 389 -41.30 16.55 -30.61
N LYS A 390 -40.22 17.30 -30.89
CA LYS A 390 -40.26 18.44 -31.82
C LYS A 390 -40.44 18.05 -33.29
N LYS A 391 -40.31 16.76 -33.64
CA LYS A 391 -40.33 16.24 -35.01
C LYS A 391 -41.60 15.45 -35.35
N SER A 392 -42.46 15.23 -34.36
CA SER A 392 -43.81 14.67 -34.48
C SER A 392 -44.85 15.79 -34.45
#